data_AF-A0A178FDV7-F1
#
_entry.id   AF-A0A178FDV7-F1
#
_cell.length_a   1.000
_cell.length_b   1.000
_cell.length_c   1.000
_cell.angle_alpha   90.00
_cell.angle_beta   90.00
_cell.angle_gamma   90.00
#
_symmetry.space_group_name_H-M   'P 1'
#
loop_
_entity.id
_entity.type
_entity.pdbx_description
1 polymer ?
#
loop_
_entity_poly.entity_id
_entity_poly.type
_entity_poly.pdbx_seq_one_letter_code
_entity_poly.pdbx_strand_id
1 'polypeptide(L)'
;MSVPATDADSMSTALDARIYDTLASVGERESTVEIEILPDALGPLLTDGDGSSLGVSKKALVRAFTTARRAFFTSNPTPEDGSDGDVVAAAASTVILVFDSEHLTACNWRKRRIFRSLSKQGSDGADRPPTPPPPSSSSLLSIECNFTASLLGSPLHRHAKSPTLWYHRLWLMQVCLRHQLARQQQQQRQAKAGLLKREVELVLRAAEHHPMNYYAFSYLRQTLALLGSGRLDDRSELVTTYEIDVKVELEHGRGTGATAAVPETGVTTSRLISDTHLVTTMRDWCLRNPGDNSGWMFLLHILTLVREGGIDDANNNDDEVRDVVRQVIRFGRAVQWQREALWTFVEIAGSRFGVTKVVKETESGLEGWHDQGQGHGQGPAALRLDLDGPVAKESPANVPGPRSWKRWAQHLP
;
A
#
# COMPACT_ATOMS: atom_id res chain seq x y z
N MET A 1 47.86 10.92 26.08
CA MET A 1 48.39 9.92 25.13
C MET A 1 47.20 9.22 24.51
N SER A 2 46.79 9.65 23.33
CA SER A 2 45.69 9.01 22.60
C SER A 2 46.22 7.75 21.95
N VAL A 3 45.65 6.60 22.30
CA VAL A 3 45.95 5.31 21.67
C VAL A 3 45.58 5.45 20.18
N PRO A 4 46.47 5.12 19.23
CA PRO A 4 46.13 5.18 17.81
C PRO A 4 45.04 4.13 17.53
N ALA A 5 43.97 4.54 16.87
CA ALA A 5 42.91 3.63 16.44
C ALA A 5 43.53 2.51 15.59
N THR A 6 43.36 1.27 16.02
CA THR A 6 43.82 0.08 15.29
C THR A 6 43.07 -0.06 13.96
N ASP A 7 43.71 -0.62 12.92
CA ASP A 7 43.13 -0.81 11.58
C ASP A 7 41.77 -1.54 11.58
N ALA A 8 41.50 -2.38 12.59
CA ALA A 8 40.21 -3.04 12.76
C ALA A 8 39.07 -2.07 13.14
N ASP A 9 39.34 -1.04 13.94
CA ASP A 9 38.35 -0.04 14.35
C ASP A 9 38.03 0.91 13.19
N SER A 10 39.04 1.26 12.37
CA SER A 10 38.82 2.08 11.18
C SER A 10 38.00 1.34 10.12
N MET A 11 38.27 0.05 9.91
CA MET A 11 37.47 -0.81 9.02
C MET A 11 36.03 -0.99 9.51
N SER A 12 35.81 -1.21 10.82
CA SER A 12 34.45 -1.31 11.36
C SER A 12 33.69 0.01 11.23
N THR A 13 34.36 1.15 11.38
CA THR A 13 33.73 2.48 11.25
C THR A 13 33.36 2.77 9.79
N ALA A 14 34.23 2.41 8.84
CA ALA A 14 33.96 2.54 7.41
C ALA A 14 32.79 1.64 6.95
N LEU A 15 32.66 0.44 7.52
CA LEU A 15 31.54 -0.46 7.24
C LEU A 15 30.22 0.09 7.79
N ASP A 16 30.20 0.60 9.02
CA ASP A 16 29.02 1.25 9.61
C ASP A 16 28.55 2.46 8.80
N ALA A 17 29.49 3.29 8.32
CA ALA A 17 29.20 4.41 7.46
C ALA A 17 28.55 3.94 6.15
N ARG A 18 29.13 2.93 5.48
CA ARG A 18 28.56 2.34 4.27
C ARG A 18 27.14 1.81 4.50
N ILE A 19 26.89 1.14 5.61
CA ILE A 19 25.56 0.62 5.96
C ILE A 19 24.57 1.77 6.13
N TYR A 20 24.96 2.80 6.88
CA TYR A 20 24.15 3.99 7.08
C TYR A 20 23.80 4.66 5.75
N ASP A 21 24.79 4.89 4.89
CA ASP A 21 24.60 5.54 3.59
C ASP A 21 23.70 4.70 2.67
N THR A 22 23.88 3.37 2.69
CA THR A 22 23.04 2.45 1.91
C THR A 22 21.58 2.53 2.36
N LEU A 23 21.32 2.51 3.68
CA LEU A 23 19.97 2.64 4.24
C LEU A 23 19.38 4.03 3.96
N ALA A 24 20.17 5.10 4.10
CA ALA A 24 19.76 6.46 3.82
C ALA A 24 19.36 6.64 2.34
N SER A 25 20.06 5.98 1.42
CA SER A 25 19.78 6.05 -0.02
C SER A 25 18.36 5.59 -0.37
N VAL A 26 17.74 4.71 0.43
CA VAL A 26 16.37 4.22 0.20
C VAL A 26 15.35 5.37 0.14
N GLY A 27 15.58 6.43 0.91
CA GLY A 27 14.71 7.61 0.96
C GLY A 27 14.93 8.60 -0.18
N GLU A 28 15.77 8.26 -1.16
CA GLU A 28 16.13 9.06 -2.33
C GLU A 28 15.92 8.32 -3.65
N ARG A 29 15.44 7.06 -3.61
CA ARG A 29 15.29 6.20 -4.79
C ARG A 29 14.08 6.60 -5.65
N GLU A 30 14.28 6.56 -6.96
CA GLU A 30 13.22 6.69 -7.96
C GLU A 30 12.42 5.38 -8.19
N SER A 31 12.85 4.29 -7.56
CA SER A 31 12.18 2.99 -7.56
C SER A 31 11.96 2.47 -6.14
N THR A 32 11.03 1.53 -5.97
CA THR A 32 10.82 0.85 -4.69
C THR A 32 11.95 -0.14 -4.41
N VAL A 33 12.36 -0.26 -3.15
CA VAL A 33 13.36 -1.20 -2.68
C VAL A 33 12.71 -2.19 -1.71
N GLU A 34 12.94 -3.49 -1.89
CA GLU A 34 12.54 -4.51 -0.92
C GLU A 34 13.59 -4.62 0.20
N ILE A 35 13.17 -4.43 1.45
CA ILE A 35 14.05 -4.41 2.62
C ILE A 35 13.81 -5.66 3.47
N GLU A 36 14.87 -6.40 3.77
CA GLU A 36 14.78 -7.62 4.57
C GLU A 36 15.73 -7.57 5.77
N ILE A 37 15.26 -8.05 6.93
CA ILE A 37 16.12 -8.25 8.09
C ILE A 37 16.84 -9.60 7.95
N LEU A 38 18.15 -9.55 7.79
CA LEU A 38 18.97 -10.73 7.59
C LEU A 38 19.23 -11.47 8.91
N PRO A 39 19.29 -12.81 8.88
CA PRO A 39 19.99 -13.60 9.90
C PRO A 39 21.45 -13.17 10.03
N ASP A 40 21.99 -13.18 11.25
CA ASP A 40 23.37 -12.76 11.54
C ASP A 40 24.43 -13.52 10.71
N ALA A 41 24.14 -14.76 10.27
CA ALA A 41 25.05 -15.59 9.48
C ALA A 41 25.32 -15.07 8.06
N LEU A 42 24.43 -14.23 7.51
CA LEU A 42 24.57 -13.67 6.15
C LEU A 42 25.38 -12.36 6.11
N GLY A 43 25.90 -11.93 7.26
CA GLY A 43 26.65 -10.69 7.38
C GLY A 43 25.76 -9.45 7.60
N PRO A 44 26.37 -8.27 7.72
CA PRO A 44 25.68 -7.08 8.21
C PRO A 44 24.82 -6.39 7.14
N LEU A 45 25.15 -6.56 5.86
CA LEU A 45 24.53 -5.89 4.72
C LEU A 45 24.68 -6.72 3.45
N LEU A 46 23.60 -6.88 2.70
CA LEU A 46 23.58 -7.43 1.35
C LEU A 46 22.74 -6.52 0.45
N THR A 47 23.18 -6.34 -0.79
CA THR A 47 22.47 -5.55 -1.81
C THR A 47 22.46 -6.34 -3.11
N ASP A 48 21.34 -6.34 -3.81
CA ASP A 48 21.31 -6.87 -5.17
C ASP A 48 22.06 -5.94 -6.14
N GLY A 49 22.56 -6.48 -7.25
CA GLY A 49 23.34 -5.75 -8.25
C GLY A 49 22.56 -4.61 -8.92
N ASP A 50 21.24 -4.71 -8.97
CA ASP A 50 20.34 -3.66 -9.50
C ASP A 50 19.84 -2.69 -8.42
N GLY A 51 20.15 -2.94 -7.14
CA GLY A 51 19.69 -2.15 -6.01
C GLY A 51 18.18 -2.25 -5.71
N SER A 52 17.48 -3.25 -6.25
CA SER A 52 16.06 -3.50 -6.00
C SER A 52 15.77 -4.12 -4.63
N SER A 53 16.77 -4.80 -4.06
CA SER A 53 16.67 -5.52 -2.78
C SER A 53 17.83 -5.17 -1.85
N LEU A 54 17.50 -4.97 -0.57
CA LEU A 54 18.39 -4.58 0.50
C LEU A 54 18.20 -5.48 1.72
N GLY A 55 19.19 -6.28 2.04
CA GLY A 55 19.27 -7.05 3.28
C GLY A 55 20.13 -6.34 4.32
N VAL A 56 19.65 -6.20 5.56
CA VAL A 56 20.43 -5.66 6.67
C VAL A 56 20.28 -6.51 7.94
N SER A 57 21.37 -6.82 8.63
CA SER A 57 21.28 -7.53 9.91
C SER A 57 20.67 -6.63 10.99
N LYS A 58 20.01 -7.24 11.98
CA LYS A 58 19.42 -6.48 13.09
C LYS A 58 20.45 -5.64 13.86
N LYS A 59 21.65 -6.18 14.10
CA LYS A 59 22.73 -5.47 14.81
C LYS A 59 23.21 -4.25 14.02
N ALA A 60 23.43 -4.41 12.72
CA ALA A 60 23.82 -3.31 11.83
C ALA A 60 22.75 -2.22 11.78
N LEU A 61 21.48 -2.61 11.66
CA LEU A 61 20.37 -1.65 11.63
C LEU A 61 20.24 -0.87 12.94
N VAL A 62 20.45 -1.50 14.12
CA VAL A 62 20.45 -0.81 15.42
C VAL A 62 21.60 0.21 15.52
N ARG A 63 22.80 -0.13 15.02
CA ARG A 63 23.93 0.81 14.97
C ARG A 63 23.61 2.00 14.08
N ALA A 64 23.13 1.74 12.86
CA ALA A 64 22.72 2.78 11.91
C ALA A 64 21.62 3.67 12.49
N PHE A 65 20.61 3.10 13.15
CA PHE A 65 19.55 3.83 13.85
C PHE A 65 20.11 4.75 14.94
N THR A 66 21.07 4.26 15.74
CA THR A 66 21.67 5.07 16.81
C THR A 66 22.43 6.27 16.24
N THR A 67 23.17 6.08 15.15
CA THR A 67 23.82 7.16 14.41
C THR A 67 22.80 8.13 13.82
N ALA A 68 21.75 7.62 13.18
CA ALA A 68 20.68 8.41 12.59
C ALA A 68 19.97 9.28 13.62
N ARG A 69 19.62 8.69 14.77
CA ARG A 69 18.94 9.41 15.84
C ARG A 69 19.80 10.57 16.36
N ARG A 70 21.11 10.37 16.56
CA ARG A 70 22.01 11.46 16.94
C ARG A 70 22.04 12.54 15.86
N ALA A 71 22.29 12.17 14.61
CA ALA A 71 22.36 13.11 13.49
C ALA A 71 21.06 13.93 13.33
N PHE A 72 19.90 13.28 13.40
CA PHE A 72 18.58 13.90 13.24
C PHE A 72 18.26 14.95 14.31
N PHE A 73 18.66 14.71 15.57
CA PHE A 73 18.41 15.67 16.65
C PHE A 73 19.52 16.71 16.76
N THR A 74 20.76 16.40 16.38
CA THR A 74 21.88 17.36 16.36
C THR A 74 21.76 18.35 15.21
N SER A 75 21.19 17.97 14.07
CA SER A 75 20.96 18.89 12.95
C SER A 75 20.00 20.03 13.29
N ASN A 76 19.40 20.02 14.50
CA ASN A 76 18.37 20.93 14.98
C ASN A 76 17.36 21.22 13.88
N PRO A 77 16.43 20.28 13.62
CA PRO A 77 15.50 20.37 12.49
C PRO A 77 14.43 21.46 12.71
N THR A 78 14.87 22.70 12.93
CA THR A 78 14.09 23.91 12.90
C THR A 78 13.88 24.32 11.44
N PRO A 79 12.71 24.89 11.10
CA PRO A 79 12.17 24.80 9.75
C PRO A 79 12.78 25.78 8.72
N GLU A 80 13.64 26.70 9.15
CA GLU A 80 13.80 27.98 8.43
C GLU A 80 14.86 27.98 7.32
N ASP A 81 15.90 27.14 7.39
CA ASP A 81 16.99 27.21 6.41
C ASP A 81 17.18 25.90 5.65
N GLY A 82 17.07 25.98 4.31
CA GLY A 82 17.40 24.90 3.37
C GLY A 82 18.91 24.65 3.28
N SER A 83 19.51 24.35 4.44
CA SER A 83 20.95 24.18 4.67
C SER A 83 21.38 22.70 4.55
N ASP A 84 22.68 22.44 4.68
CA ASP A 84 23.26 21.09 4.81
C ASP A 84 22.56 20.25 5.91
N GLY A 85 21.97 20.90 6.92
CA GLY A 85 21.18 20.25 7.96
C GLY A 85 19.93 19.51 7.44
N ASP A 86 19.33 19.98 6.34
CA ASP A 86 18.16 19.33 5.72
C ASP A 86 18.54 18.01 5.03
N VAL A 87 19.75 17.93 4.44
CA VAL A 87 20.27 16.69 3.81
C VAL A 87 20.56 15.64 4.88
N VAL A 88 21.23 16.05 5.96
CA VAL A 88 21.51 15.17 7.10
C VAL A 88 20.21 14.68 7.76
N ALA A 89 19.25 15.58 7.99
CA ALA A 89 17.95 15.20 8.54
C ALA A 89 17.13 14.31 7.59
N ALA A 90 17.26 14.49 6.27
CA ALA A 90 16.63 13.60 5.28
C ALA A 90 17.17 12.18 5.39
N ALA A 91 18.49 12.01 5.27
CA ALA A 91 19.17 10.73 5.41
C ALA A 91 18.85 10.06 6.75
N ALA A 92 18.94 10.82 7.85
CA ALA A 92 18.66 10.30 9.18
C ALA A 92 17.19 9.89 9.37
N SER A 93 16.24 10.69 8.87
CA SER A 93 14.81 10.35 8.92
C SER A 93 14.50 9.05 8.18
N THR A 94 15.18 8.78 7.06
CA THR A 94 15.06 7.53 6.30
C THR A 94 15.49 6.36 7.17
N VAL A 95 16.71 6.39 7.71
CA VAL A 95 17.25 5.29 8.53
C VAL A 95 16.41 5.07 9.80
N ILE A 96 15.93 6.16 10.42
CA ILE A 96 15.00 6.09 11.55
C ILE A 96 13.73 5.32 11.18
N LEU A 97 13.09 5.65 10.06
CA LEU A 97 11.83 5.02 9.64
C LEU A 97 12.02 3.59 9.11
N VAL A 98 13.19 3.24 8.56
CA VAL A 98 13.53 1.85 8.24
C VAL A 98 13.60 1.00 9.51
N PHE A 99 14.07 1.56 10.63
CA PHE A 99 14.11 0.85 11.92
C PHE A 99 12.78 0.90 12.70
N ASP A 100 12.17 2.08 12.79
CA ASP A 100 11.00 2.39 13.62
C ASP A 100 9.90 3.07 12.80
N SER A 101 8.91 2.27 12.38
CA SER A 101 7.77 2.74 11.58
C SER A 101 6.85 3.72 12.32
N GLU A 102 6.91 3.78 13.65
CA GLU A 102 6.04 4.64 14.46
C GLU A 102 6.72 5.95 14.90
N HIS A 103 7.87 6.28 14.32
CA HIS A 103 8.63 7.48 14.68
C HIS A 103 7.99 8.78 14.13
N LEU A 104 6.93 9.23 14.80
CA LEU A 104 6.10 10.39 14.41
C LEU A 104 6.90 11.66 14.10
N THR A 105 7.95 11.96 14.87
CA THR A 105 8.76 13.18 14.65
C THR A 105 9.50 13.15 13.31
N ALA A 106 10.00 11.97 12.91
CA ALA A 106 10.68 11.79 11.62
C ALA A 106 9.67 11.88 10.48
N CYS A 107 8.53 11.20 10.64
CA CYS A 107 7.42 11.25 9.69
C CYS A 107 6.92 12.68 9.45
N ASN A 108 6.63 13.43 10.53
CA ASN A 108 6.17 14.82 10.45
C ASN A 108 7.25 15.76 9.88
N TRP A 109 8.53 15.50 10.14
CA TRP A 109 9.61 16.25 9.51
C TRP A 109 9.61 16.07 7.99
N ARG A 110 9.41 14.84 7.49
CA ARG A 110 9.30 14.57 6.05
C ARG A 110 8.09 15.25 5.42
N LYS A 111 6.93 15.25 6.09
CA LYS A 111 5.75 16.04 5.66
C LYS A 111 6.09 17.53 5.49
N ARG A 112 6.75 18.12 6.49
CA ARG A 112 7.21 19.52 6.44
C ARG A 112 8.23 19.79 5.33
N ARG A 113 9.16 18.87 5.07
CA ARG A 113 10.12 18.97 3.95
C ARG A 113 9.41 19.07 2.61
N ILE A 114 8.43 18.18 2.37
CA ILE A 114 7.63 18.18 1.14
C ILE A 114 6.85 19.50 1.01
N PHE A 115 6.20 19.93 2.10
CA PHE A 115 5.46 21.18 2.11
C PHE A 115 6.31 22.39 1.72
N ARG A 116 7.49 22.55 2.35
CA ARG A 116 8.44 23.63 2.04
C ARG A 116 8.88 23.59 0.57
N SER A 117 9.12 22.40 0.03
CA SER A 117 9.50 22.24 -1.38
C SER A 117 8.40 22.67 -2.34
N LEU A 118 7.13 22.45 -1.97
CA LEU A 118 5.97 22.87 -2.77
C LEU A 118 5.77 24.39 -2.70
N SER A 119 5.90 25.00 -1.51
CA SER A 119 5.76 26.45 -1.34
C SER A 119 6.83 27.25 -2.11
N LYS A 120 8.09 26.79 -2.11
CA LYS A 120 9.20 27.46 -2.83
C LYS A 120 9.00 27.50 -4.35
N GLN A 121 8.33 26.50 -4.94
CA GLN A 121 8.02 26.53 -6.37
C GLN A 121 6.95 27.57 -6.75
N GLY A 122 6.08 27.96 -5.82
CA GLY A 122 5.09 29.01 -6.05
C GLY A 122 5.69 30.42 -6.08
N SER A 123 6.87 30.62 -5.47
CA SER A 123 7.54 31.92 -5.35
C SER A 123 8.68 32.15 -6.35
N ASP A 124 9.27 31.10 -6.94
CA ASP A 124 10.48 31.18 -7.78
C ASP A 124 10.18 31.53 -9.27
N GLY A 125 9.38 32.58 -9.50
CA GLY A 125 9.10 33.14 -10.83
C GLY A 125 10.12 34.16 -11.34
N ALA A 126 11.06 34.65 -10.53
CA ALA A 126 12.05 35.63 -10.94
C ALA A 126 13.32 35.53 -10.07
N ASP A 127 14.48 35.48 -10.72
CA ASP A 127 15.83 35.58 -10.14
C ASP A 127 16.33 34.43 -9.23
N ARG A 128 16.95 33.40 -9.85
CA ARG A 128 17.93 32.56 -9.13
C ARG A 128 19.19 32.24 -9.96
N PRO A 129 20.41 32.46 -9.42
CA PRO A 129 21.71 32.17 -10.07
C PRO A 129 22.06 30.66 -10.09
N PRO A 130 23.12 30.22 -10.81
CA PRO A 130 23.32 28.82 -11.21
C PRO A 130 23.90 27.99 -10.04
N THR A 131 23.01 27.46 -9.22
CA THR A 131 23.28 26.33 -8.33
C THR A 131 22.54 25.11 -8.89
N PRO A 132 23.01 23.87 -8.64
CA PRO A 132 22.30 22.68 -9.11
C PRO A 132 20.85 22.76 -8.63
N PRO A 133 19.86 22.61 -9.55
CA PRO A 133 18.48 22.84 -9.21
C PRO A 133 18.06 21.82 -8.13
N PRO A 134 17.36 22.26 -7.06
CA PRO A 134 16.75 21.32 -6.13
C PRO A 134 15.83 20.35 -6.91
N PRO A 135 15.62 19.11 -6.42
CA PRO A 135 14.72 18.18 -7.08
C PRO A 135 13.37 18.85 -7.27
N SER A 136 12.81 18.73 -8.47
CA SER A 136 11.47 19.26 -8.75
C SER A 136 10.49 18.69 -7.72
N SER A 137 9.47 19.46 -7.34
CA SER A 137 8.41 19.00 -6.42
C SER A 137 7.84 17.63 -6.82
N SER A 138 7.71 17.40 -8.13
CA SER A 138 7.25 16.14 -8.70
C SER A 138 8.22 14.97 -8.45
N SER A 139 9.53 15.22 -8.52
CA SER A 139 10.56 14.23 -8.17
C SER A 139 10.52 13.90 -6.68
N LEU A 140 10.42 14.91 -5.80
CA LEU A 140 10.37 14.68 -4.35
C LEU A 140 9.12 13.88 -3.92
N LEU A 141 7.95 14.20 -4.50
CA LEU A 141 6.72 13.44 -4.25
C LEU A 141 6.84 11.99 -4.74
N SER A 142 7.42 11.77 -5.93
CA SER A 142 7.65 10.43 -6.47
C SER A 142 8.58 9.62 -5.57
N ILE A 143 9.68 10.22 -5.12
CA ILE A 143 10.63 9.61 -4.19
C ILE A 143 9.95 9.23 -2.87
N GLU A 144 9.11 10.12 -2.31
CA GLU A 144 8.39 9.80 -1.07
C GLU A 144 7.36 8.67 -1.26
N CYS A 145 6.70 8.62 -2.42
CA CYS A 145 5.78 7.53 -2.77
C CYS A 145 6.50 6.18 -2.82
N ASN A 146 7.69 6.16 -3.41
CA ASN A 146 8.54 4.97 -3.47
C ASN A 146 9.08 4.58 -2.10
N PHE A 147 9.51 5.56 -1.30
CA PHE A 147 10.02 5.31 0.05
C PHE A 147 8.95 4.68 0.94
N THR A 148 7.75 5.26 0.99
CA THR A 148 6.65 4.70 1.78
C THR A 148 6.19 3.34 1.26
N ALA A 149 6.17 3.12 -0.06
CA ALA A 149 5.88 1.81 -0.64
C ALA A 149 6.95 0.77 -0.30
N SER A 150 8.22 1.16 -0.27
CA SER A 150 9.34 0.30 0.15
C SER A 150 9.16 -0.14 1.60
N LEU A 151 8.83 0.78 2.51
CA LEU A 151 8.60 0.43 3.92
C LEU A 151 7.39 -0.48 4.12
N LEU A 152 6.25 -0.16 3.49
CA LEU A 152 4.98 -0.87 3.69
C LEU A 152 4.92 -2.23 2.98
N GLY A 153 5.57 -2.33 1.82
CA GLY A 153 5.54 -3.52 0.96
C GLY A 153 6.72 -4.47 1.15
N SER A 154 7.68 -4.14 2.02
CA SER A 154 8.78 -5.04 2.35
C SER A 154 8.37 -6.09 3.39
N PRO A 155 9.12 -7.21 3.53
CA PRO A 155 8.92 -8.23 4.58
C PRO A 155 9.27 -7.74 6.00
N LEU A 156 8.83 -6.53 6.35
CA LEU A 156 8.99 -5.85 7.63
C LEU A 156 7.63 -5.85 8.35
N HIS A 157 7.38 -6.87 9.16
CA HIS A 157 6.07 -7.09 9.79
C HIS A 157 5.54 -5.92 10.63
N ARG A 158 6.42 -5.11 11.25
CA ARG A 158 6.00 -3.92 12.01
C ARG A 158 5.51 -2.80 11.08
N HIS A 159 6.19 -2.62 9.96
CA HIS A 159 5.91 -1.57 8.99
C HIS A 159 4.62 -1.85 8.22
N ALA A 160 4.40 -3.08 7.75
CA ALA A 160 3.21 -3.44 6.97
C ALA A 160 1.89 -3.10 7.68
N LYS A 161 1.87 -3.11 9.02
CA LYS A 161 0.69 -2.77 9.85
C LYS A 161 0.79 -1.41 10.55
N SER A 162 1.76 -0.59 10.19
CA SER A 162 2.02 0.69 10.86
C SER A 162 0.91 1.70 10.56
N PRO A 163 0.13 2.14 11.57
CA PRO A 163 -0.86 3.19 11.36
C PRO A 163 -0.19 4.47 10.88
N THR A 164 0.95 4.84 11.48
CA THR A 164 1.72 6.04 11.14
C THR A 164 2.10 6.08 9.65
N LEU A 165 2.64 4.98 9.12
CA LEU A 165 3.04 4.92 7.71
C LEU A 165 1.83 4.93 6.76
N TRP A 166 0.74 4.22 7.08
CA TRP A 166 -0.47 4.25 6.25
C TRP A 166 -1.13 5.63 6.24
N TYR A 167 -1.16 6.35 7.37
CA TYR A 167 -1.64 7.72 7.41
C TYR A 167 -0.73 8.68 6.64
N HIS A 168 0.59 8.53 6.76
CA HIS A 168 1.54 9.32 5.96
C HIS A 168 1.36 9.08 4.46
N ARG A 169 1.15 7.82 4.06
CA ARG A 169 0.87 7.48 2.66
C ARG A 169 -0.46 8.07 2.18
N LEU A 170 -1.51 8.04 2.99
CA LEU A 170 -2.79 8.65 2.64
C LEU A 170 -2.66 10.16 2.45
N TRP A 171 -2.00 10.82 3.40
CA TRP A 171 -1.67 12.25 3.30
C TRP A 171 -0.89 12.54 2.01
N LEU A 172 0.10 11.72 1.68
CA LEU A 172 0.89 11.88 0.46
C LEU A 172 0.03 11.74 -0.81
N MET A 173 -0.91 10.78 -0.85
CA MET A 173 -1.84 10.66 -1.98
C MET A 173 -2.71 11.91 -2.16
N GLN A 174 -3.19 12.51 -1.07
CA GLN A 174 -3.94 13.77 -1.14
C GLN A 174 -3.08 14.90 -1.71
N VAL A 175 -1.83 15.02 -1.26
CA VAL A 175 -0.88 16.02 -1.78
C VAL A 175 -0.58 15.79 -3.26
N CYS A 176 -0.28 14.55 -3.66
CA CYS A 176 -0.02 14.20 -5.06
C CYS A 176 -1.21 14.55 -5.96
N LEU A 177 -2.42 14.19 -5.56
CA LEU A 177 -3.62 14.51 -6.33
C LEU A 177 -3.85 16.02 -6.41
N ARG A 178 -3.74 16.75 -5.30
CA ARG A 178 -3.88 18.22 -5.33
C ARG A 178 -2.86 18.90 -6.25
N HIS A 179 -1.63 18.40 -6.29
CA HIS A 179 -0.56 18.99 -7.10
C HIS A 179 -0.58 18.55 -8.58
N GLN A 180 -1.04 17.33 -8.89
CA GLN A 180 -1.01 16.79 -10.26
C GLN A 180 -2.27 17.10 -11.10
N LEU A 181 -3.35 17.58 -10.48
CA LEU A 181 -4.66 17.72 -11.12
C LEU A 181 -4.88 19.01 -11.95
N ALA A 182 -3.82 19.71 -12.35
CA ALA A 182 -3.88 20.80 -13.33
C ALA A 182 -3.83 20.33 -14.80
N ARG A 183 -3.97 19.03 -15.09
CA ARG A 183 -3.85 18.45 -16.46
C ARG A 183 -5.18 17.92 -17.01
N GLN A 184 -5.29 17.93 -18.35
CA GLN A 184 -6.50 17.63 -19.13
C GLN A 184 -7.25 16.33 -18.73
N GLN A 185 -8.58 16.38 -18.81
CA GLN A 185 -9.54 15.41 -18.24
C GLN A 185 -9.37 13.95 -18.71
N GLN A 186 -9.01 13.69 -19.98
CA GLN A 186 -8.87 12.31 -20.48
C GLN A 186 -7.60 11.62 -19.94
N GLN A 187 -6.52 12.37 -19.76
CA GLN A 187 -5.27 11.86 -19.20
C GLN A 187 -5.40 11.63 -17.68
N GLN A 188 -6.28 12.38 -17.03
CA GLN A 188 -6.61 12.23 -15.61
C GLN A 188 -7.23 10.85 -15.30
N ARG A 189 -8.11 10.32 -16.18
CA ARG A 189 -8.74 9.01 -15.97
C ARG A 189 -7.72 7.88 -15.95
N GLN A 190 -6.89 7.78 -16.99
CA GLN A 190 -5.88 6.73 -17.09
C GLN A 190 -4.83 6.86 -15.97
N ALA A 191 -4.47 8.08 -15.59
CA ALA A 191 -3.57 8.33 -14.46
C ALA A 191 -4.17 7.86 -13.12
N LYS A 192 -5.46 8.15 -12.85
CA LYS A 192 -6.15 7.68 -11.64
C LYS A 192 -6.27 6.16 -11.60
N ALA A 193 -6.61 5.52 -12.71
CA ALA A 193 -6.68 4.06 -12.80
C ALA A 193 -5.30 3.40 -12.60
N GLY A 194 -4.25 3.95 -13.22
CA GLY A 194 -2.87 3.48 -13.03
C GLY A 194 -2.37 3.69 -11.59
N LEU A 195 -2.76 4.79 -10.93
CA LEU A 195 -2.48 5.00 -9.51
C LEU A 195 -3.21 3.97 -8.64
N LEU A 196 -4.52 3.76 -8.85
CA LEU A 196 -5.28 2.77 -8.10
C LEU A 196 -4.67 1.36 -8.23
N LYS A 197 -4.26 0.93 -9.43
CA LYS A 197 -3.59 -0.37 -9.62
C LYS A 197 -2.34 -0.50 -8.75
N ARG A 198 -1.46 0.51 -8.74
CA ARG A 198 -0.25 0.51 -7.91
C ARG A 198 -0.57 0.46 -6.41
N GLU A 199 -1.60 1.18 -5.96
CA GLU A 199 -2.00 1.16 -4.55
C GLU A 199 -2.62 -0.17 -4.13
N VAL A 200 -3.39 -0.81 -5.02
CA VAL A 200 -3.92 -2.17 -4.81
C VAL A 200 -2.76 -3.16 -4.67
N GLU A 201 -1.80 -3.14 -5.60
CA GLU A 201 -0.61 -4.00 -5.55
C GLU A 201 0.18 -3.85 -4.26
N LEU A 202 0.38 -2.62 -3.78
CA LEU A 202 1.05 -2.37 -2.50
C LEU A 202 0.26 -2.94 -1.32
N VAL A 203 -1.06 -2.72 -1.28
CA VAL A 203 -1.91 -3.19 -0.18
C VAL A 203 -1.94 -4.72 -0.13
N LEU A 204 -2.04 -5.37 -1.29
CA LEU A 204 -1.99 -6.83 -1.35
C LEU A 204 -0.62 -7.35 -0.90
N ARG A 205 0.49 -6.74 -1.34
CA ARG A 205 1.84 -7.10 -0.87
C ARG A 205 1.98 -6.93 0.64
N ALA A 206 1.50 -5.81 1.21
CA ALA A 206 1.51 -5.61 2.65
C ALA A 206 0.63 -6.63 3.41
N ALA A 207 -0.46 -7.08 2.80
CA ALA A 207 -1.34 -8.10 3.36
C ALA A 207 -0.75 -9.53 3.27
N GLU A 208 0.17 -9.80 2.32
CA GLU A 208 0.96 -11.05 2.29
C GLU A 208 1.87 -11.14 3.53
N HIS A 209 2.47 -10.02 3.94
CA HIS A 209 3.35 -9.95 5.10
C HIS A 209 2.59 -9.89 6.44
N HIS A 210 1.36 -9.39 6.43
CA HIS A 210 0.51 -9.29 7.60
C HIS A 210 -0.95 -9.66 7.25
N PRO A 211 -1.36 -10.92 7.43
CA PRO A 211 -2.76 -11.32 7.19
C PRO A 211 -3.74 -10.47 7.99
N MET A 212 -4.95 -10.24 7.46
CA MET A 212 -5.98 -9.40 8.09
C MET A 212 -5.52 -7.95 8.36
N ASN A 213 -4.79 -7.36 7.40
CA ASN A 213 -4.26 -6.01 7.54
C ASN A 213 -5.35 -4.93 7.43
N TYR A 214 -6.03 -4.66 8.54
CA TYR A 214 -7.08 -3.64 8.59
C TYR A 214 -6.61 -2.26 8.13
N TYR A 215 -5.38 -1.85 8.49
CA TYR A 215 -4.86 -0.53 8.11
C TYR A 215 -4.67 -0.41 6.59
N ALA A 216 -4.11 -1.43 5.94
CA ALA A 216 -3.90 -1.44 4.49
C ALA A 216 -5.23 -1.40 3.71
N PHE A 217 -6.20 -2.22 4.10
CA PHE A 217 -7.52 -2.22 3.45
C PHE A 217 -8.35 -0.98 3.79
N SER A 218 -8.20 -0.41 4.99
CA SER A 218 -8.80 0.88 5.33
C SER A 218 -8.22 2.02 4.50
N TYR A 219 -6.90 2.03 4.31
CA TYR A 219 -6.21 2.94 3.39
C TYR A 219 -6.76 2.80 1.98
N LEU A 220 -6.91 1.56 1.47
CA LEU A 220 -7.39 1.34 0.11
C LEU A 220 -8.81 1.86 -0.13
N ARG A 221 -9.71 1.73 0.86
CA ARG A 221 -11.06 2.34 0.80
C ARG A 221 -10.98 3.86 0.66
N GLN A 222 -10.13 4.50 1.46
CA GLN A 222 -9.97 5.95 1.45
C GLN A 222 -9.35 6.44 0.15
N THR A 223 -8.34 5.73 -0.36
CA THR A 223 -7.72 6.02 -1.67
C THR A 223 -8.75 5.88 -2.79
N LEU A 224 -9.58 4.85 -2.79
CA LEU A 224 -10.63 4.67 -3.80
C LEU A 224 -11.65 5.81 -3.75
N ALA A 225 -12.10 6.21 -2.56
CA ALA A 225 -13.00 7.36 -2.39
C ALA A 225 -12.36 8.66 -2.90
N LEU A 226 -11.11 8.93 -2.50
CA LEU A 226 -10.34 10.10 -2.92
C LEU A 226 -10.18 10.17 -4.45
N LEU A 227 -9.95 9.04 -5.11
CA LEU A 227 -9.82 8.98 -6.57
C LEU A 227 -11.17 9.15 -7.30
N GLY A 228 -12.27 8.67 -6.73
CA GLY A 228 -13.60 8.72 -7.34
C GLY A 228 -14.32 10.06 -7.14
N SER A 229 -14.41 10.55 -5.91
CA SER A 229 -15.18 11.76 -5.56
C SER A 229 -14.33 12.99 -5.32
N GLY A 230 -13.01 12.84 -5.21
CA GLY A 230 -12.11 13.92 -4.76
C GLY A 230 -12.29 14.29 -3.27
N ARG A 231 -13.14 13.56 -2.53
CA ARG A 231 -13.42 13.78 -1.10
C ARG A 231 -13.14 12.49 -0.32
N LEU A 232 -12.65 12.67 0.90
CA LEU A 232 -12.60 11.58 1.88
C LEU A 232 -14.00 11.37 2.46
N ASP A 233 -14.24 10.17 3.00
CA ASP A 233 -15.48 9.87 3.72
C ASP A 233 -15.60 10.72 5.00
N ASP A 234 -16.81 11.18 5.36
CA ASP A 234 -17.08 12.16 6.43
C ASP A 234 -16.60 11.68 7.81
N ARG A 235 -16.50 10.35 7.99
CA ARG A 235 -15.93 9.70 9.18
C ARG A 235 -14.41 9.87 9.32
N SER A 236 -13.74 10.38 8.28
CA SER A 236 -12.28 10.49 8.18
C SER A 236 -11.73 11.84 8.63
N GLU A 237 -12.52 12.92 8.60
CA GLU A 237 -12.07 14.25 9.06
C GLU A 237 -11.71 14.24 10.56
N LEU A 238 -12.35 13.35 11.32
CA LEU A 238 -12.11 13.17 12.75
C LEU A 238 -10.83 12.37 13.07
N VAL A 239 -10.31 11.56 12.14
CA VAL A 239 -9.12 10.72 12.36
C VAL A 239 -7.83 11.45 11.99
N THR A 240 -7.92 12.47 11.12
CA THR A 240 -6.82 13.38 10.75
C THR A 240 -6.58 14.52 11.76
N THR A 241 -7.25 14.52 12.91
CA THR A 241 -7.22 15.61 13.91
C THR A 241 -5.87 15.85 14.59
N TYR A 242 -4.86 15.00 14.38
CA TYR A 242 -3.47 15.23 14.82
C TYR A 242 -2.54 15.74 13.71
N GLU A 243 -3.08 16.03 12.52
CA GLU A 243 -2.28 16.60 11.44
C GLU A 243 -1.98 18.08 11.72
N ILE A 244 -0.79 18.51 11.28
CA ILE A 244 -0.51 19.93 11.07
C ILE A 244 -1.65 20.44 10.19
N ASP A 245 -2.42 21.39 10.70
CA ASP A 245 -3.55 21.99 9.99
C ASP A 245 -2.98 22.80 8.81
N VAL A 246 -2.79 22.12 7.68
CA VAL A 246 -2.23 22.71 6.47
C VAL A 246 -3.35 23.45 5.75
N LYS A 247 -3.68 24.65 6.25
CA LYS A 247 -4.33 25.68 5.46
C LYS A 247 -3.30 26.22 4.45
N VAL A 248 -3.19 25.54 3.30
CA VAL A 248 -2.75 26.26 2.10
C VAL A 248 -3.98 26.98 1.62
N GLU A 249 -4.11 28.24 2.04
CA GLU A 249 -5.02 29.15 1.39
C GLU A 249 -4.64 29.17 -0.08
N LEU A 250 -5.56 28.69 -0.94
CA LEU A 250 -5.50 29.07 -2.34
C LEU A 250 -5.56 30.60 -2.34
N GLU A 251 -4.54 31.27 -2.85
CA GLU A 251 -4.64 32.69 -3.19
C GLU A 251 -5.67 32.85 -4.33
N HIS A 252 -6.95 32.69 -4.01
CA HIS A 252 -8.02 33.26 -4.79
C HIS A 252 -8.24 34.65 -4.25
N GLY A 253 -7.90 35.63 -5.08
CA GLY A 253 -8.07 37.05 -4.80
C GLY A 253 -9.41 37.34 -4.13
N ARG A 254 -9.33 38.21 -3.13
CA ARG A 254 -10.41 38.89 -2.42
C ARG A 254 -11.69 39.02 -3.28
N GLY A 255 -12.67 38.15 -3.04
CA GLY A 255 -13.93 38.12 -3.78
C GLY A 255 -14.97 37.26 -3.07
N THR A 256 -15.82 37.93 -2.28
CA THR A 256 -17.17 37.59 -1.80
C THR A 256 -17.67 36.14 -1.87
N GLY A 257 -18.12 35.66 -0.70
CA GLY A 257 -18.77 34.37 -0.45
C GLY A 257 -19.71 33.88 -1.55
N ALA A 258 -19.33 32.74 -2.12
CA ALA A 258 -20.21 31.74 -2.69
C ALA A 258 -19.51 30.40 -2.47
N THR A 259 -20.25 29.40 -2.01
CA THR A 259 -19.84 28.00 -1.93
C THR A 259 -19.40 27.53 -3.32
N ALA A 260 -18.12 27.67 -3.65
CA ALA A 260 -17.56 27.23 -4.91
C ALA A 260 -17.52 25.71 -4.89
N ALA A 261 -18.45 25.10 -5.63
CA ALA A 261 -18.45 23.67 -5.92
C ALA A 261 -17.07 23.30 -6.50
N VAL A 262 -16.34 22.47 -5.77
CA VAL A 262 -15.12 21.81 -6.27
C VAL A 262 -15.52 21.09 -7.56
N PRO A 263 -14.76 21.24 -8.67
CA PRO A 263 -15.15 20.64 -9.94
C PRO A 263 -15.28 19.14 -9.75
N GLU A 264 -16.48 18.61 -10.02
CA GLU A 264 -16.73 17.17 -10.05
C GLU A 264 -15.65 16.53 -10.92
N THR A 265 -14.77 15.74 -10.31
CA THR A 265 -13.83 14.98 -11.11
C THR A 265 -14.68 13.97 -11.87
N GLY A 266 -14.86 14.17 -13.18
CA GLY A 266 -15.82 13.42 -14.01
C GLY A 266 -15.54 11.92 -14.20
N VAL A 267 -14.85 11.26 -13.27
CA VAL A 267 -14.60 9.82 -13.23
C VAL A 267 -15.31 9.24 -12.01
N THR A 268 -16.38 8.48 -12.21
CA THR A 268 -17.10 7.82 -11.12
C THR A 268 -16.29 6.70 -10.48
N THR A 269 -16.51 6.44 -9.19
CA THR A 269 -15.85 5.33 -8.47
C THR A 269 -16.12 3.97 -9.12
N SER A 270 -17.36 3.73 -9.57
CA SER A 270 -17.73 2.50 -10.29
C SER A 270 -16.90 2.31 -11.56
N ARG A 271 -16.69 3.37 -12.34
CA ARG A 271 -15.87 3.30 -13.56
C ARG A 271 -14.39 3.02 -13.27
N LEU A 272 -13.84 3.55 -12.17
CA LEU A 272 -12.47 3.20 -11.73
C LEU A 272 -12.36 1.74 -11.35
N ILE A 273 -13.36 1.19 -10.66
CA ILE A 273 -13.42 -0.23 -10.29
C ILE A 273 -13.37 -1.11 -11.54
N SER A 274 -14.16 -0.77 -12.56
CA SER A 274 -14.17 -1.48 -13.85
C SER A 274 -12.85 -1.34 -14.62
N ASP A 275 -12.34 -0.11 -14.80
CA ASP A 275 -11.09 0.18 -15.54
C ASP A 275 -9.86 -0.53 -14.93
N THR A 276 -9.93 -0.84 -13.64
CA THR A 276 -8.86 -1.52 -12.91
C THR A 276 -9.08 -3.02 -12.70
N HIS A 277 -10.22 -3.57 -13.13
CA HIS A 277 -10.64 -4.95 -12.82
C HIS A 277 -10.53 -5.28 -11.32
N LEU A 278 -10.89 -4.31 -10.47
CA LEU A 278 -10.66 -4.41 -9.03
C LEU A 278 -11.52 -5.51 -8.38
N VAL A 279 -12.73 -5.74 -8.88
CA VAL A 279 -13.61 -6.84 -8.41
C VAL A 279 -12.94 -8.18 -8.61
N THR A 280 -12.49 -8.47 -9.83
CA THR A 280 -11.77 -9.71 -10.18
C THR A 280 -10.51 -9.87 -9.33
N THR A 281 -9.70 -8.81 -9.24
CA THR A 281 -8.45 -8.81 -8.47
C THR A 281 -8.69 -9.15 -7.00
N MET A 282 -9.69 -8.51 -6.37
CA MET A 282 -10.01 -8.74 -4.97
C MET A 282 -10.69 -10.07 -4.71
N ARG A 283 -11.55 -10.54 -5.62
CA ARG A 283 -12.11 -11.89 -5.55
C ARG A 283 -10.98 -12.92 -5.55
N ASP A 284 -10.05 -12.83 -6.49
CA ASP A 284 -8.96 -13.79 -6.63
C ASP A 284 -7.99 -13.74 -5.43
N TRP A 285 -7.79 -12.56 -4.84
CA TRP A 285 -7.09 -12.43 -3.56
C TRP A 285 -7.82 -13.18 -2.44
N CYS A 286 -9.13 -12.96 -2.28
CA CYS A 286 -9.90 -13.55 -1.19
C CYS A 286 -10.03 -15.08 -1.33
N LEU A 287 -10.14 -15.60 -2.55
CA LEU A 287 -10.16 -17.05 -2.80
C LEU A 287 -8.81 -17.71 -2.49
N ARG A 288 -7.69 -17.01 -2.72
CA ARG A 288 -6.35 -17.47 -2.31
C ARG A 288 -6.09 -17.30 -0.81
N ASN A 289 -6.77 -16.35 -0.17
CA ASN A 289 -6.62 -16.01 1.24
C ASN A 289 -7.98 -16.08 1.97
N PRO A 290 -8.65 -17.24 2.03
CA PRO A 290 -10.04 -17.34 2.51
C PRO A 290 -10.21 -17.02 4.00
N GLY A 291 -9.11 -16.93 4.76
CA GLY A 291 -9.11 -16.45 6.14
C GLY A 291 -8.94 -14.94 6.32
N ASP A 292 -8.78 -14.14 5.26
CA ASP A 292 -8.54 -12.70 5.35
C ASP A 292 -9.84 -11.89 5.47
N ASN A 293 -10.28 -11.67 6.71
CA ASN A 293 -11.46 -10.85 7.02
C ASN A 293 -11.39 -9.45 6.40
N SER A 294 -10.21 -8.82 6.37
CA SER A 294 -10.10 -7.44 5.85
C SER A 294 -10.26 -7.40 4.33
N GLY A 295 -9.68 -8.38 3.63
CA GLY A 295 -9.88 -8.58 2.19
C GLY A 295 -11.35 -8.80 1.83
N TRP A 296 -12.03 -9.70 2.55
CA TRP A 296 -13.46 -9.97 2.35
C TRP A 296 -14.34 -8.72 2.56
N MET A 297 -14.09 -7.97 3.63
CA MET A 297 -14.84 -6.75 3.90
C MET A 297 -14.53 -5.65 2.88
N PHE A 298 -13.34 -5.66 2.27
CA PHE A 298 -13.04 -4.75 1.16
C PHE A 298 -13.76 -5.17 -0.13
N LEU A 299 -13.80 -6.48 -0.45
CA LEU A 299 -14.57 -7.01 -1.58
C LEU A 299 -16.07 -6.64 -1.45
N LEU A 300 -16.65 -6.80 -0.27
CA LEU A 300 -18.04 -6.39 0.00
C LEU A 300 -18.26 -4.89 -0.27
N HIS A 301 -17.31 -4.05 0.12
CA HIS A 301 -17.37 -2.60 -0.08
C HIS A 301 -17.33 -2.24 -1.57
N ILE A 302 -16.45 -2.83 -2.37
CA ILE A 302 -16.40 -2.51 -3.81
C ILE A 302 -17.60 -3.05 -4.57
N LEU A 303 -18.13 -4.24 -4.21
CA LEU A 303 -19.36 -4.77 -4.81
C LEU A 303 -20.58 -3.87 -4.53
N THR A 304 -20.61 -3.27 -3.34
CA THR A 304 -21.60 -2.25 -2.99
C THR A 304 -21.52 -1.05 -3.94
N LEU A 305 -20.31 -0.52 -4.15
CA LEU A 305 -20.08 0.65 -5.01
C LEU A 305 -20.40 0.36 -6.48
N VAL A 306 -20.12 -0.85 -6.98
CA VAL A 306 -20.49 -1.28 -8.34
C VAL A 306 -22.01 -1.28 -8.51
N ARG A 307 -22.73 -1.83 -7.53
CA ARG A 307 -24.19 -1.86 -7.55
C ARG A 307 -24.82 -0.48 -7.48
N GLU A 308 -24.34 0.38 -6.59
CA GLU A 308 -24.90 1.72 -6.35
C GLU A 308 -24.51 2.73 -7.45
N GLY A 309 -23.39 2.53 -8.14
CA GLY A 309 -22.82 3.48 -9.10
C GLY A 309 -23.37 3.43 -10.53
N GLY A 310 -24.48 2.73 -10.79
CA GLY A 310 -25.03 2.54 -12.14
C GLY A 310 -25.93 3.69 -12.61
N ILE A 311 -25.44 4.53 -13.52
CA ILE A 311 -26.26 5.49 -14.29
C ILE A 311 -26.74 4.88 -15.63
N ASP A 312 -26.04 3.85 -16.16
CA ASP A 312 -26.27 3.38 -17.54
C ASP A 312 -26.70 1.91 -17.70
N ASP A 313 -26.48 1.01 -16.72
CA ASP A 313 -26.72 -0.44 -16.94
C ASP A 313 -26.96 -1.25 -15.63
N ALA A 314 -27.99 -0.88 -14.88
CA ALA A 314 -28.26 -1.43 -13.54
C ALA A 314 -28.41 -2.96 -13.49
N ASN A 315 -28.92 -3.59 -14.55
CA ASN A 315 -29.09 -5.04 -14.61
C ASN A 315 -27.74 -5.78 -14.70
N ASN A 316 -26.80 -5.25 -15.46
CA ASN A 316 -25.48 -5.87 -15.66
C ASN A 316 -24.65 -5.84 -14.37
N ASN A 317 -24.68 -4.73 -13.64
CA ASN A 317 -23.98 -4.60 -12.35
C ASN A 317 -24.54 -5.55 -11.29
N ASP A 318 -25.86 -5.70 -11.24
CA ASP A 318 -26.54 -6.63 -10.34
C ASP A 318 -26.14 -8.08 -10.64
N ASP A 319 -26.03 -8.45 -11.92
CA ASP A 319 -25.63 -9.79 -12.33
C ASP A 319 -24.14 -10.07 -12.04
N GLU A 320 -23.25 -9.11 -12.27
CA GLU A 320 -21.83 -9.20 -11.89
C GLU A 320 -21.68 -9.45 -10.39
N VAL A 321 -22.35 -8.64 -9.56
CA VAL A 321 -22.29 -8.77 -8.10
C VAL A 321 -22.83 -10.13 -7.64
N ARG A 322 -23.98 -10.56 -8.18
CA ARG A 322 -24.54 -11.88 -7.85
C ARG A 322 -23.61 -13.00 -8.29
N ASP A 323 -22.96 -12.88 -9.45
CA ASP A 323 -22.05 -13.90 -9.95
C ASP A 323 -20.81 -14.08 -9.06
N VAL A 324 -20.20 -12.98 -8.63
CA VAL A 324 -19.08 -13.02 -7.67
C VAL A 324 -19.48 -13.74 -6.38
N VAL A 325 -20.65 -13.43 -5.81
CA VAL A 325 -21.13 -14.08 -4.58
C VAL A 325 -21.38 -15.57 -4.82
N ARG A 326 -22.00 -15.96 -5.95
CA ARG A 326 -22.20 -17.39 -6.30
C ARG A 326 -20.88 -18.13 -6.44
N GLN A 327 -19.86 -17.52 -7.06
CA GLN A 327 -18.53 -18.11 -7.19
C GLN A 327 -17.89 -18.34 -5.80
N VAL A 328 -17.99 -17.38 -4.88
CA VAL A 328 -17.47 -17.53 -3.51
C VAL A 328 -18.17 -18.65 -2.75
N ILE A 329 -19.51 -18.77 -2.86
CA ILE A 329 -20.27 -19.87 -2.24
C ILE A 329 -19.82 -21.22 -2.81
N ARG A 330 -19.72 -21.34 -4.13
CA ARG A 330 -19.27 -22.58 -4.80
C ARG A 330 -17.87 -22.97 -4.35
N PHE A 331 -16.95 -22.02 -4.29
CA PHE A 331 -15.60 -22.25 -3.79
C PHE A 331 -15.61 -22.73 -2.33
N GLY A 332 -16.29 -22.01 -1.43
CA GLY A 332 -16.34 -22.35 -0.01
C GLY A 332 -16.89 -23.75 0.25
N ARG A 333 -17.92 -24.15 -0.50
CA ARG A 333 -18.46 -25.53 -0.49
C ARG A 333 -17.47 -26.55 -1.08
N ALA A 334 -16.84 -26.25 -2.22
CA ALA A 334 -15.92 -27.18 -2.89
C ALA A 334 -14.68 -27.52 -2.05
N VAL A 335 -14.11 -26.52 -1.36
CA VAL A 335 -12.94 -26.73 -0.48
C VAL A 335 -13.32 -27.05 0.96
N GLN A 336 -14.61 -27.20 1.25
CA GLN A 336 -15.15 -27.46 2.61
C GLN A 336 -14.59 -26.48 3.65
N TRP A 337 -14.53 -25.19 3.30
CA TRP A 337 -13.95 -24.17 4.16
C TRP A 337 -14.74 -24.03 5.47
N GLN A 338 -14.07 -24.16 6.61
CA GLN A 338 -14.74 -24.17 7.93
C GLN A 338 -14.64 -22.84 8.69
N ARG A 339 -13.74 -21.92 8.29
CA ARG A 339 -13.51 -20.68 9.06
C ARG A 339 -14.53 -19.60 8.68
N GLU A 340 -14.89 -18.79 9.68
CA GLU A 340 -15.96 -17.79 9.61
C GLU A 340 -15.80 -16.75 8.49
N ALA A 341 -14.58 -16.32 8.19
CA ALA A 341 -14.30 -15.15 7.36
C ALA A 341 -15.06 -15.10 6.02
N LEU A 342 -14.99 -16.19 5.25
CA LEU A 342 -15.69 -16.34 3.98
C LEU A 342 -17.22 -16.36 4.18
N TRP A 343 -17.69 -17.07 5.20
CA TRP A 343 -19.12 -17.25 5.46
C TRP A 343 -19.77 -15.96 5.97
N THR A 344 -19.07 -15.17 6.78
CA THR A 344 -19.49 -13.82 7.17
C THR A 344 -19.66 -12.93 5.94
N PHE A 345 -18.74 -12.99 4.97
CA PHE A 345 -18.92 -12.30 3.70
C PHE A 345 -20.18 -12.79 2.96
N VAL A 346 -20.37 -14.10 2.83
CA VAL A 346 -21.54 -14.69 2.15
C VAL A 346 -22.85 -14.28 2.81
N GLU A 347 -22.91 -14.26 4.13
CA GLU A 347 -24.10 -13.86 4.89
C GLU A 347 -24.44 -12.39 4.64
N ILE A 348 -23.47 -11.48 4.81
CA ILE A 348 -23.67 -10.05 4.62
C ILE A 348 -24.00 -9.74 3.15
N ALA A 349 -23.26 -10.34 2.21
CA ALA A 349 -23.48 -10.17 0.77
C ALA A 349 -24.85 -10.75 0.35
N GLY A 350 -25.24 -11.90 0.92
CA GLY A 350 -26.54 -12.53 0.68
C GLY A 350 -27.70 -11.62 1.10
N SER A 351 -27.63 -11.05 2.30
CA SER A 351 -28.61 -10.09 2.79
C SER A 351 -28.62 -8.79 1.98
N ARG A 352 -27.45 -8.29 1.58
CA ARG A 352 -27.33 -7.02 0.85
C ARG A 352 -27.76 -7.14 -0.61
N PHE A 353 -27.41 -8.23 -1.29
CA PHE A 353 -27.56 -8.40 -2.75
C PHE A 353 -28.66 -9.40 -3.15
N GLY A 354 -29.33 -10.04 -2.19
CA GLY A 354 -30.46 -10.94 -2.45
C GLY A 354 -30.09 -12.29 -3.07
N VAL A 355 -28.84 -12.74 -2.92
CA VAL A 355 -28.31 -13.97 -3.56
C VAL A 355 -28.79 -15.26 -2.88
N THR A 356 -29.12 -15.21 -1.58
CA THR A 356 -29.45 -16.40 -0.77
C THR A 356 -30.84 -16.97 -1.03
N LYS A 357 -31.77 -16.21 -1.62
CA LYS A 357 -33.10 -16.74 -2.02
C LYS A 357 -33.00 -17.66 -3.24
N VAL A 358 -32.11 -17.37 -4.18
CA VAL A 358 -31.97 -18.11 -5.46
C VAL A 358 -31.30 -19.48 -5.27
N VAL A 359 -30.39 -19.62 -4.31
CA VAL A 359 -29.71 -20.90 -4.06
C VAL A 359 -30.69 -21.95 -3.49
N LYS A 360 -31.62 -21.55 -2.62
CA LYS A 360 -32.68 -22.44 -2.12
C LYS A 360 -33.65 -22.87 -3.21
N GLU A 361 -33.96 -22.00 -4.18
CA GLU A 361 -34.84 -22.34 -5.32
C GLU A 361 -34.16 -23.22 -6.37
N THR A 362 -32.82 -23.17 -6.46
CA THR A 362 -32.07 -24.12 -7.31
C THR A 362 -31.91 -25.48 -6.61
N GLU A 363 -31.99 -25.52 -5.27
CA GLU A 363 -31.91 -26.71 -4.43
C GLU A 363 -33.25 -27.45 -4.29
N SER A 364 -34.41 -26.84 -4.60
CA SER A 364 -35.71 -27.54 -4.61
C SER A 364 -35.87 -28.58 -5.73
N GLY A 365 -34.91 -28.67 -6.65
CA GLY A 365 -34.78 -29.79 -7.60
C GLY A 365 -33.93 -30.96 -7.10
N LEU A 366 -33.38 -30.88 -5.88
CA LEU A 366 -32.48 -31.86 -5.29
C LEU A 366 -32.84 -32.15 -3.80
N GLU A 367 -34.13 -32.09 -3.45
CA GLU A 367 -34.62 -32.58 -2.16
C GLU A 367 -34.55 -34.11 -2.13
N GLY A 368 -33.70 -34.65 -1.24
CA GLY A 368 -33.68 -36.08 -0.98
C GLY A 368 -32.49 -36.59 -0.18
N TRP A 369 -32.08 -35.92 0.90
CA TRP A 369 -31.17 -36.53 1.89
C TRP A 369 -31.65 -36.22 3.30
N HIS A 370 -32.68 -36.96 3.74
CA HIS A 370 -32.93 -37.18 5.15
C HIS A 370 -32.01 -38.27 5.67
N ASP A 371 -31.40 -37.95 6.81
CA ASP A 371 -30.59 -38.74 7.71
C ASP A 371 -31.20 -40.12 8.03
N GLN A 372 -30.46 -41.20 7.76
CA GLN A 372 -30.56 -42.47 8.46
C GLN A 372 -29.27 -43.31 8.30
N GLY A 373 -28.58 -43.54 9.43
CA GLY A 373 -28.01 -44.86 9.77
C GLY A 373 -26.66 -45.27 9.19
N GLN A 374 -25.64 -45.26 10.07
CA GLN A 374 -24.53 -46.21 10.23
C GLN A 374 -24.08 -47.07 9.02
N GLY A 375 -22.79 -46.97 8.66
CA GLY A 375 -22.10 -48.03 7.91
C GLY A 375 -20.79 -47.58 7.26
N HIS A 376 -19.72 -48.35 7.46
CA HIS A 376 -18.41 -48.18 6.85
C HIS A 376 -18.45 -48.16 5.30
N GLY A 377 -17.55 -47.36 4.71
CA GLY A 377 -16.89 -47.70 3.44
C GLY A 377 -17.36 -46.94 2.19
N GLN A 378 -16.40 -46.25 1.58
CA GLN A 378 -16.39 -45.69 0.21
C GLN A 378 -17.29 -44.46 -0.04
N GLY A 379 -16.68 -43.27 0.10
CA GLY A 379 -17.24 -42.05 -0.47
C GLY A 379 -17.27 -42.12 -2.00
N PRO A 380 -18.35 -41.61 -2.65
CA PRO A 380 -18.46 -41.67 -4.10
C PRO A 380 -17.44 -40.75 -4.76
N ALA A 381 -16.99 -41.21 -5.93
CA ALA A 381 -15.92 -40.68 -6.75
C ALA A 381 -15.95 -39.16 -6.89
N ALA A 382 -14.75 -38.58 -6.74
CA ALA A 382 -14.43 -37.20 -7.02
C ALA A 382 -15.08 -36.72 -8.33
N LEU A 383 -15.98 -35.74 -8.22
CA LEU A 383 -16.30 -34.85 -9.34
C LEU A 383 -15.06 -34.00 -9.58
N ARG A 384 -14.19 -34.53 -10.44
CA ARG A 384 -13.10 -33.80 -11.09
C ARG A 384 -13.78 -32.71 -11.92
N LEU A 385 -13.82 -31.48 -11.39
CA LEU A 385 -14.13 -30.32 -12.20
C LEU A 385 -12.98 -30.19 -13.21
N ASP A 386 -13.26 -30.53 -14.46
CA ASP A 386 -12.36 -30.27 -15.59
C ASP A 386 -12.18 -28.76 -15.73
N LEU A 387 -11.19 -28.24 -15.00
CA LEU A 387 -10.52 -26.98 -15.25
C LEU A 387 -9.50 -27.19 -16.39
N ASP A 388 -9.92 -27.76 -17.52
CA ASP A 388 -9.12 -27.84 -18.75
C ASP A 388 -9.41 -26.61 -19.64
N GLY A 389 -8.92 -25.47 -19.15
CA GLY A 389 -8.46 -24.32 -19.94
C GLY A 389 -6.99 -24.08 -19.58
N PRO A 390 -6.17 -23.42 -20.41
CA PRO A 390 -4.71 -23.45 -20.28
C PRO A 390 -4.25 -22.63 -19.07
N VAL A 391 -4.36 -23.21 -17.88
CA VAL A 391 -4.01 -22.57 -16.60
C VAL A 391 -3.11 -23.50 -15.76
N ALA A 392 -2.82 -24.70 -16.25
CA ALA A 392 -2.00 -25.69 -15.52
C ALA A 392 -0.66 -26.07 -16.17
N LYS A 393 -0.23 -25.44 -17.27
CA LYS A 393 1.10 -25.70 -17.88
C LYS A 393 1.83 -24.47 -18.44
N GLU A 394 1.38 -23.27 -18.13
CA GLU A 394 2.24 -22.09 -18.23
C GLU A 394 2.57 -21.65 -16.82
N SER A 395 3.85 -21.71 -16.45
CA SER A 395 4.35 -21.07 -15.24
C SER A 395 3.90 -19.62 -15.27
N PRO A 396 3.01 -19.17 -14.36
CA PRO A 396 2.74 -17.75 -14.26
C PRO A 396 4.05 -17.11 -13.84
N ALA A 397 4.46 -16.03 -14.51
CA ALA A 397 5.62 -15.21 -14.15
C ALA A 397 5.48 -14.51 -12.77
N ASN A 398 4.61 -15.01 -11.90
CA ASN A 398 4.24 -14.44 -10.62
C ASN A 398 3.90 -15.53 -9.58
N VAL A 399 4.57 -16.67 -9.65
CA VAL A 399 4.76 -17.51 -8.44
C VAL A 399 5.58 -16.66 -7.47
N PRO A 400 5.17 -16.47 -6.20
CA PRO A 400 6.02 -15.80 -5.23
C PRO A 400 7.36 -16.53 -5.24
N GLY A 401 8.41 -15.80 -5.60
CA GLY A 401 9.76 -16.33 -5.64
C GLY A 401 10.09 -17.05 -4.32
N PRO A 402 11.13 -17.90 -4.31
CA PRO A 402 11.53 -18.61 -3.10
C PRO A 402 11.59 -17.62 -1.92
N ARG A 403 11.02 -18.00 -0.74
CA ARG A 403 10.96 -17.18 0.50
C ARG A 403 12.16 -16.23 0.56
N SER A 404 11.94 -14.92 0.70
CA SER A 404 12.94 -13.82 0.53
C SER A 404 14.39 -14.16 0.93
N TRP A 405 14.61 -14.81 2.08
CA TRP A 405 15.93 -15.28 2.52
C TRP A 405 16.67 -16.24 1.55
N LYS A 406 15.93 -17.03 0.76
CA LYS A 406 16.47 -17.93 -0.25
C LYS A 406 17.11 -17.18 -1.42
N ARG A 407 16.74 -15.90 -1.66
CA ARG A 407 17.46 -15.04 -2.61
C ARG A 407 18.90 -14.85 -2.15
N TRP A 408 19.09 -14.69 -0.84
CA TRP A 408 20.41 -14.51 -0.24
C TRP A 408 21.19 -15.80 -0.01
N ALA A 409 20.55 -16.97 -0.14
CA ALA A 409 21.21 -18.27 0.04
C ALA A 409 22.29 -18.53 -1.03
N GLN A 410 22.24 -17.86 -2.19
CA GLN A 410 23.29 -17.93 -3.21
C GLN A 410 24.59 -17.21 -2.78
N HIS A 411 24.54 -16.42 -1.70
CA HIS A 411 25.71 -15.76 -1.11
C HIS A 411 26.29 -16.52 0.09
N LEU A 412 25.76 -17.71 0.41
CA LEU A 412 26.39 -18.63 1.36
C LEU A 412 27.54 -19.37 0.65
N PRO A 413 28.74 -19.47 1.27
CA PRO A 413 29.86 -20.22 0.71
C PRO A 413 29.63 -21.74 0.65
#